data_AF-A0A2V9X263-F1
#
_entry.id   AF-A0A2V9X263-F1
#
_cell.length_a   1.000
_cell.length_b   1.000
_cell.length_c   1.000
_cell.angle_alpha   90.00
_cell.angle_beta   90.00
_cell.angle_gamma   90.00
#
_symmetry.space_group_name_H-M   'P 1'
#
loop_
_entity.id
_entity.type
_entity.pdbx_description
1 polymer ?
#
loop_
_entity_poly.entity_id
_entity_poly.type
_entity_poly.pdbx_seq_one_letter_code
_entity_poly.pdbx_strand_id
1 'polypeptide(L)'
;MVGSKKYSIAVFGLYLALLPPPPCGQPHYQRNIVATANWTTSGASSLPDGAILYASTRIMPYYSNLAAIGLAKTANPVYYPRVKDWMQWYIGHLNYSDKWGLSCTIYDYNVSGSAETATNDADSTDSYAATFASLAWAYWQTGDPAAQNYIRSLRYELDCIGRVMVMLRSAHQ
;
A
#
# COMPACT_ATOMS: atom_id res chain seq x y z
N MET A 1 -15.51 -87.92 -1.89
CA MET A 1 -15.53 -86.69 -2.73
C MET A 1 -15.67 -85.51 -1.77
N VAL A 2 -14.54 -85.07 -1.19
CA VAL A 2 -13.74 -83.89 -1.58
C VAL A 2 -14.46 -82.57 -1.30
N GLY A 3 -13.92 -81.75 -0.40
CA GLY A 3 -14.25 -80.32 -0.36
C GLY A 3 -14.08 -79.64 1.00
N SER A 4 -12.84 -79.34 1.36
CA SER A 4 -12.45 -78.50 2.51
C SER A 4 -13.04 -77.08 2.44
N LYS A 5 -13.71 -76.62 3.51
CA LYS A 5 -14.11 -75.22 3.67
C LYS A 5 -12.89 -74.40 4.09
N LYS A 6 -12.35 -73.62 3.17
CA LYS A 6 -11.30 -72.62 3.42
C LYS A 6 -11.90 -71.39 4.09
N TYR A 7 -11.30 -70.95 5.20
CA TYR A 7 -11.52 -69.66 5.81
C TYR A 7 -11.12 -68.54 4.83
N SER A 8 -12.03 -67.63 4.52
CA SER A 8 -11.70 -66.38 3.80
C SER A 8 -11.57 -65.25 4.81
N ILE A 9 -10.37 -64.66 4.79
CA ILE A 9 -9.93 -63.49 5.55
C ILE A 9 -10.82 -62.30 5.18
N ALA A 10 -11.41 -61.66 6.19
CA ALA A 10 -12.11 -60.39 6.02
C ALA A 10 -11.09 -59.32 5.64
N VAL A 11 -11.19 -58.82 4.40
CA VAL A 11 -10.46 -57.64 3.93
C VAL A 11 -11.09 -56.42 4.62
N PHE A 12 -10.41 -55.88 5.62
CA PHE A 12 -10.70 -54.55 6.16
C PHE A 12 -10.35 -53.52 5.08
N GLY A 13 -11.36 -53.19 4.26
CA GLY A 13 -11.26 -52.18 3.22
C GLY A 13 -11.05 -50.80 3.82
N LEU A 14 -9.90 -50.23 3.49
CA LEU A 14 -9.43 -48.88 3.77
C LEU A 14 -10.42 -47.81 3.27
N TYR A 15 -11.43 -47.45 4.06
CA TYR A 15 -12.30 -46.29 3.80
C TYR A 15 -11.63 -45.02 4.36
N LEU A 16 -10.61 -44.50 3.68
CA LEU A 16 -9.95 -43.25 4.08
C LEU A 16 -9.52 -42.37 2.90
N ALA A 17 -10.20 -42.48 1.75
CA ALA A 17 -9.83 -41.75 0.54
C ALA A 17 -11.00 -41.05 -0.19
N LEU A 18 -12.13 -40.78 0.48
CA LEU A 18 -13.28 -40.10 -0.15
C LEU A 18 -13.84 -38.91 0.61
N LEU A 19 -13.20 -38.46 1.71
CA LEU A 19 -13.57 -37.17 2.27
C LEU A 19 -12.96 -36.07 1.38
N PRO A 20 -13.77 -35.19 0.77
CA PRO A 20 -13.21 -34.00 0.14
C PRO A 20 -12.36 -33.27 1.19
N PRO A 21 -11.24 -32.63 0.80
CA PRO A 21 -10.49 -31.80 1.74
C PRO A 21 -11.48 -30.84 2.41
N PRO A 22 -11.33 -30.57 3.73
CA PRO A 22 -12.17 -29.59 4.39
C PRO A 22 -12.18 -28.34 3.52
N PRO A 23 -13.36 -27.77 3.21
CA PRO A 23 -13.44 -26.64 2.29
C PRO A 23 -12.46 -25.59 2.81
N CYS A 24 -11.41 -25.31 2.02
CA CYS A 24 -10.53 -24.19 2.29
C CYS A 24 -11.46 -22.99 2.43
N GLY A 25 -11.49 -22.39 3.63
CA GLY A 25 -12.44 -21.34 3.95
C GLY A 25 -12.47 -20.30 2.84
N GLN A 26 -13.66 -19.96 2.33
CA GLN A 26 -13.79 -18.99 1.25
C GLN A 26 -13.06 -17.71 1.65
N PRO A 27 -12.09 -17.24 0.84
CA PRO A 27 -11.34 -16.05 1.20
C PRO A 27 -12.29 -14.85 1.29
N HIS A 28 -12.38 -14.25 2.48
CA HIS A 28 -13.20 -13.06 2.73
C HIS A 28 -12.45 -11.80 2.28
N TYR A 29 -12.11 -11.69 0.99
CA TYR A 29 -11.29 -10.60 0.46
C TYR A 29 -11.84 -9.22 0.81
N GLN A 30 -13.15 -9.01 0.70
CA GLN A 30 -13.77 -7.73 1.03
C GLN A 30 -13.61 -7.38 2.52
N ARG A 31 -13.75 -8.37 3.41
CA ARG A 31 -13.54 -8.18 4.85
C ARG A 31 -12.09 -7.78 5.14
N ASN A 32 -11.13 -8.43 4.48
CA ASN A 32 -9.72 -8.13 4.65
C ASN A 32 -9.39 -6.73 4.13
N ILE A 33 -9.92 -6.32 2.97
CA ILE A 33 -9.76 -4.98 2.42
C ILE A 33 -10.28 -3.92 3.40
N VAL A 34 -11.50 -4.11 3.93
CA VAL A 34 -12.10 -3.17 4.89
C VAL A 34 -11.30 -3.14 6.20
N ALA A 35 -10.87 -4.30 6.71
CA ALA A 35 -10.06 -4.38 7.92
C ALA A 35 -8.71 -3.67 7.76
N THR A 36 -8.03 -3.88 6.62
CA THR A 36 -6.78 -3.19 6.30
C THR A 36 -7.00 -1.69 6.14
N ALA A 37 -8.05 -1.25 5.43
CA ALA A 37 -8.34 0.18 5.27
C ALA A 37 -8.58 0.86 6.62
N ASN A 38 -9.39 0.24 7.49
CA ASN A 38 -9.63 0.75 8.85
C ASN A 38 -8.33 0.84 9.65
N TRP A 39 -7.48 -0.20 9.61
CA TRP A 39 -6.18 -0.19 10.29
C TRP A 39 -5.27 0.91 9.75
N THR A 40 -5.14 1.07 8.43
CA THR A 40 -4.35 2.11 7.79
C THR A 40 -4.79 3.51 8.19
N THR A 41 -6.09 3.74 8.38
CA THR A 41 -6.63 5.05 8.84
C THR A 41 -6.58 5.28 10.35
N SER A 42 -6.24 4.25 11.13
CA SER A 42 -6.20 4.33 12.60
C SER A 42 -4.88 4.87 13.12
N GLY A 43 -4.86 5.34 14.37
CA GLY A 43 -3.62 5.78 15.04
C GLY A 43 -2.52 4.72 15.18
N ALA A 44 -2.80 3.46 14.85
CA ALA A 44 -1.79 2.39 14.83
C ALA A 44 -0.90 2.40 13.57
N SER A 45 -1.36 3.02 12.48
CA SER A 45 -0.66 3.01 11.17
C SER A 45 -0.57 4.40 10.56
N SER A 46 -0.91 5.44 11.32
CA SER A 46 -1.22 6.75 10.79
C SER A 46 -1.11 7.81 11.87
N LEU A 47 -0.54 8.97 11.54
CA LEU A 47 -0.38 10.10 12.47
C LEU A 47 -1.47 11.18 12.24
N PRO A 48 -1.73 12.05 13.24
CA PRO A 48 -2.77 13.08 13.15
C PRO A 48 -2.58 14.10 12.01
N ASP A 49 -1.35 14.30 11.55
CA ASP A 49 -0.98 15.24 10.48
C ASP A 49 -1.13 14.67 9.06
N GLY A 50 -1.55 13.40 8.95
CA GLY A 50 -1.79 12.73 7.67
C GLY A 50 -0.73 11.71 7.29
N ALA A 51 0.38 11.62 8.01
CA ALA A 51 1.40 10.62 7.70
C ALA A 51 0.83 9.20 7.79
N ILE A 52 1.20 8.35 6.83
CA ILE A 52 0.93 6.91 6.88
C ILE A 52 2.24 6.22 7.23
N LEU A 53 2.22 5.45 8.32
CA LEU A 53 3.38 4.77 8.86
C LEU A 53 3.69 3.49 8.07
N TYR A 54 4.98 3.22 7.92
CA TYR A 54 5.52 1.90 7.65
C TYR A 54 5.85 1.24 8.99
N ALA A 55 5.14 0.15 9.31
CA ALA A 55 5.07 -0.40 10.66
C ALA A 55 4.61 0.67 11.67
N SER A 56 5.33 0.87 12.78
CA SER A 56 4.94 1.78 13.86
C SER A 56 5.91 2.94 14.12
N THR A 57 7.08 2.96 13.47
CA THR A 57 8.18 3.88 13.83
C THR A 57 8.89 4.50 12.63
N ARG A 58 8.39 4.28 11.41
CA ARG A 58 8.98 4.83 10.19
C ARG A 58 7.90 5.33 9.26
N ILE A 59 8.26 6.27 8.39
CA ILE A 59 7.49 6.62 7.21
C ILE A 59 8.41 6.36 6.02
N MET A 60 7.93 5.50 5.11
CA MET A 60 8.64 5.14 3.88
C MET A 60 7.69 5.47 2.72
N PRO A 61 7.92 6.60 2.02
CA PRO A 61 6.94 7.14 1.08
C PRO A 61 6.44 6.15 0.02
N TYR A 62 7.29 5.20 -0.42
CA TYR A 62 6.87 4.10 -1.29
C TYR A 62 5.69 3.28 -0.72
N TYR A 63 5.85 2.74 0.49
CA TYR A 63 4.83 1.88 1.09
C TYR A 63 3.57 2.67 1.47
N SER A 64 3.76 3.90 1.95
CA SER A 64 2.69 4.81 2.31
C SER A 64 1.86 5.22 1.08
N ASN A 65 2.50 5.46 -0.07
CA ASN A 65 1.82 5.66 -1.35
C ASN A 65 1.00 4.44 -1.77
N LEU A 66 1.54 3.23 -1.64
CA LEU A 66 0.81 1.99 -1.96
C LEU A 66 -0.41 1.78 -1.03
N ALA A 67 -0.26 2.07 0.26
CA ALA A 67 -1.37 2.00 1.22
C ALA A 67 -2.48 3.00 0.86
N ALA A 68 -2.12 4.24 0.52
CA ALA A 68 -3.06 5.26 0.08
C ALA A 68 -3.74 4.90 -1.27
N ILE A 69 -3.03 4.25 -2.20
CA ILE A 69 -3.64 3.71 -3.43
C ILE A 69 -4.71 2.68 -3.07
N GLY A 70 -4.42 1.80 -2.11
CA GLY A 70 -5.38 0.83 -1.57
C GLY A 70 -6.64 1.52 -1.05
N LEU A 71 -6.49 2.56 -0.23
CA LEU A 71 -7.61 3.36 0.29
C LEU A 71 -8.45 3.98 -0.83
N ALA A 72 -7.83 4.59 -1.84
CA ALA A 72 -8.53 5.17 -2.99
C ALA A 72 -9.33 4.10 -3.78
N LYS A 73 -8.78 2.88 -3.89
CA LYS A 73 -9.38 1.76 -4.64
C LYS A 73 -10.43 0.95 -3.88
N THR A 74 -10.69 1.26 -2.61
CA THR A 74 -11.76 0.59 -1.84
C THR A 74 -13.17 0.83 -2.39
N ALA A 75 -13.35 1.84 -3.25
CA ALA A 75 -14.66 2.35 -3.68
C ALA A 75 -15.56 2.80 -2.53
N ASN A 76 -14.97 3.11 -1.36
CA ASN A 76 -15.68 3.64 -0.21
C ASN A 76 -15.21 5.08 0.10
N PRO A 77 -16.05 6.10 -0.16
CA PRO A 77 -15.67 7.50 0.02
C PRO A 77 -15.25 7.89 1.45
N VAL A 78 -15.58 7.08 2.46
CA VAL A 78 -15.17 7.34 3.85
C VAL A 78 -13.64 7.45 4.01
N TYR A 79 -12.87 6.80 3.14
CA TYR A 79 -11.41 6.79 3.21
C TYR A 79 -10.74 7.89 2.37
N TYR A 80 -11.48 8.59 1.51
CA TYR A 80 -10.93 9.60 0.60
C TYR A 80 -10.30 10.81 1.30
N PRO A 81 -10.83 11.30 2.43
CA PRO A 81 -10.15 12.33 3.21
C PRO A 81 -8.75 11.87 3.66
N ARG A 82 -8.60 10.62 4.09
CA ARG A 82 -7.30 10.10 4.55
C ARG A 82 -6.27 10.00 3.42
N VAL A 83 -6.72 9.69 2.20
CA VAL A 83 -5.86 9.72 1.01
C VAL A 83 -5.34 11.14 0.77
N LYS A 84 -6.22 12.14 0.86
CA LYS A 84 -5.83 13.54 0.72
C LYS A 84 -4.86 13.97 1.82
N ASP A 85 -5.11 13.61 3.08
CA ASP A 85 -4.23 13.95 4.20
C ASP A 85 -2.80 13.42 3.96
N TRP A 86 -2.67 12.17 3.51
CA TRP A 86 -1.36 11.61 3.12
C TRP A 86 -0.72 12.39 1.97
N MET A 87 -1.48 12.73 0.93
CA MET A 87 -0.94 13.51 -0.18
C MET A 87 -0.47 14.90 0.25
N GLN A 88 -1.21 15.54 1.17
CA GLN A 88 -0.84 16.84 1.74
C GLN A 88 0.43 16.71 2.57
N TRP A 89 0.54 15.66 3.39
CA TRP A 89 1.76 15.34 4.14
C TRP A 89 2.94 15.16 3.18
N TYR A 90 2.81 14.32 2.15
CA TYR A 90 3.89 14.07 1.18
C TYR A 90 4.37 15.37 0.52
N ILE A 91 3.44 16.21 0.05
CA ILE A 91 3.76 17.49 -0.59
C ILE A 91 4.43 18.45 0.38
N GLY A 92 3.95 18.51 1.63
CA GLY A 92 4.55 19.33 2.69
C GLY A 92 5.97 18.93 3.06
N HIS A 93 6.38 17.71 2.71
CA HIS A 93 7.69 17.13 2.99
C HIS A 93 8.60 17.02 1.75
N LEU A 94 8.24 17.67 0.64
CA LEU A 94 9.10 17.71 -0.53
C LEU A 94 10.41 18.45 -0.25
N ASN A 95 11.50 17.81 -0.62
CA ASN A 95 12.83 18.41 -0.66
C ASN A 95 12.97 19.21 -1.96
N TYR A 96 12.87 20.53 -1.91
CA TYR A 96 13.13 21.38 -3.09
C TYR A 96 14.62 21.46 -3.45
N SER A 97 15.50 21.15 -2.51
CA SER A 97 16.94 20.96 -2.73
C SER A 97 17.38 19.78 -1.86
N ASP A 98 17.57 18.62 -2.47
CA ASP A 98 18.04 17.43 -1.76
C ASP A 98 19.57 17.27 -1.81
N LYS A 99 20.08 16.25 -1.10
CA LYS A 99 21.53 15.96 -1.04
C LYS A 99 22.13 15.45 -2.35
N TRP A 100 21.29 15.05 -3.32
CA TRP A 100 21.71 14.53 -4.62
C TRP A 100 21.59 15.59 -5.74
N GLY A 101 21.21 16.82 -5.41
CA GLY A 101 21.00 17.89 -6.38
C GLY A 101 19.72 17.74 -7.20
N LEU A 102 18.76 16.94 -6.73
CA LEU A 102 17.42 16.86 -7.30
C LEU A 102 16.45 17.74 -6.50
N SER A 103 15.38 18.17 -7.16
CA SER A 103 14.28 18.90 -6.56
C SER A 103 13.02 18.04 -6.53
N CYS A 104 12.16 18.28 -5.56
CA CYS A 104 10.88 17.58 -5.35
C CYS A 104 11.03 16.07 -5.11
N THR A 105 12.11 15.67 -4.45
CA THR A 105 12.23 14.35 -3.84
C THR A 105 11.67 14.36 -2.43
N ILE A 106 11.69 13.22 -1.75
CA ILE A 106 11.26 13.08 -0.35
C ILE A 106 12.16 12.04 0.32
N TYR A 107 12.45 12.24 1.60
CA TYR A 107 13.23 11.29 2.39
C TYR A 107 12.34 10.27 3.11
N ASP A 108 12.96 9.22 3.64
CA ASP A 108 12.40 8.43 4.71
C ASP A 108 12.40 9.22 6.02
N TYR A 109 11.51 8.85 6.95
CA TYR A 109 11.44 9.46 8.27
C TYR A 109 11.44 8.40 9.36
N ASN A 110 12.15 8.68 10.45
CA ASN A 110 11.99 7.99 11.73
C ASN A 110 10.90 8.70 12.54
N VAL A 111 10.09 7.93 13.25
CA VAL A 111 8.96 8.43 14.05
C VAL A 111 9.15 8.05 15.51
N SER A 112 9.05 9.05 16.39
CA SER A 112 9.00 8.88 17.84
C SER A 112 7.78 9.62 18.40
N GLY A 113 6.73 8.86 18.75
CA GLY A 113 5.43 9.46 19.05
C GLY A 113 4.85 10.12 17.80
N SER A 114 4.66 11.45 17.84
CA SER A 114 4.26 12.26 16.68
C SER A 114 5.43 13.07 16.10
N ALA A 115 6.65 12.89 16.60
CA ALA A 115 7.82 13.59 16.09
C ALA A 115 8.40 12.81 14.91
N GLU A 116 8.54 13.50 13.78
CA GLU A 116 9.06 12.94 12.54
C GLU A 116 10.45 13.53 12.28
N THR A 117 11.46 12.67 12.11
CA THR A 117 12.82 13.07 11.79
C THR A 117 13.22 12.51 10.45
N ALA A 118 13.48 13.37 9.47
CA ALA A 118 14.00 12.95 8.17
C ALA A 118 15.33 12.20 8.36
N THR A 119 15.49 11.07 7.67
CA THR A 119 16.73 10.31 7.65
C THR A 119 17.80 10.97 6.77
N ASN A 120 17.41 12.00 6.00
CA ASN A 120 18.18 12.56 4.89
C ASN A 120 18.60 11.48 3.89
N ASP A 121 17.75 10.45 3.69
CA ASP A 121 18.01 9.35 2.79
C ASP A 121 16.72 8.78 2.20
N ALA A 122 16.85 8.09 1.07
CA ALA A 122 15.76 7.45 0.34
C ALA A 122 16.34 6.30 -0.45
N ASP A 123 15.63 5.17 -0.49
CA ASP A 123 16.08 3.98 -1.22
C ASP A 123 15.96 4.17 -2.74
N SER A 124 14.94 4.91 -3.20
CA SER A 124 14.72 5.20 -4.62
C SER A 124 13.80 6.41 -4.82
N THR A 125 14.37 7.54 -5.26
CA THR A 125 13.61 8.79 -5.46
C THR A 125 12.64 8.70 -6.65
N ASP A 126 12.98 7.95 -7.71
CA ASP A 126 12.08 7.64 -8.82
C ASP A 126 10.90 6.78 -8.40
N SER A 127 11.11 5.73 -7.61
CA SER A 127 10.01 4.87 -7.16
C SER A 127 9.03 5.64 -6.27
N TYR A 128 9.53 6.56 -5.46
CA TYR A 128 8.68 7.38 -4.59
C TYR A 128 7.86 8.36 -5.42
N ALA A 129 8.45 8.98 -6.43
CA ALA A 129 7.76 9.84 -7.39
C ALA A 129 6.73 9.06 -8.23
N ALA A 130 7.09 7.89 -8.76
CA ALA A 130 6.24 7.06 -9.60
C ALA A 130 5.01 6.53 -8.84
N THR A 131 5.21 6.10 -7.59
CA THR A 131 4.09 5.65 -6.74
C THR A 131 3.20 6.80 -6.31
N PHE A 132 3.74 8.02 -6.09
CA PHE A 132 2.93 9.20 -5.83
C PHE A 132 2.10 9.62 -7.05
N ALA A 133 2.68 9.59 -8.26
CA ALA A 133 1.94 9.85 -9.50
C ALA A 133 0.82 8.80 -9.71
N SER A 134 1.10 7.54 -9.40
CA SER A 134 0.11 6.45 -9.42
C SER A 134 -1.01 6.67 -8.40
N LEU A 135 -0.68 7.19 -7.22
CA LEU A 135 -1.65 7.59 -6.20
C LEU A 135 -2.53 8.75 -6.68
N ALA A 136 -1.95 9.81 -7.23
CA ALA A 136 -2.69 10.94 -7.78
C ALA A 136 -3.70 10.49 -8.85
N TRP A 137 -3.27 9.57 -9.72
CA TRP A 137 -4.15 8.96 -10.71
C TRP A 137 -5.26 8.11 -10.06
N ALA A 138 -4.93 7.23 -9.11
CA ALA A 138 -5.93 6.43 -8.42
C ALA A 138 -6.96 7.29 -7.68
N TYR A 139 -6.52 8.39 -7.05
CA TYR A 139 -7.40 9.31 -6.33
C TYR A 139 -8.30 10.10 -7.29
N TRP A 140 -7.79 10.53 -8.44
CA TRP A 140 -8.60 11.10 -9.52
C TRP A 140 -9.67 10.13 -10.04
N GLN A 141 -9.29 8.87 -10.22
CA GLN A 141 -10.15 7.81 -10.74
C GLN A 141 -11.31 7.42 -9.80
N THR A 142 -11.27 7.84 -8.53
CA THR A 142 -12.43 7.68 -7.63
C THR A 142 -13.70 8.32 -8.19
N GLY A 143 -13.55 9.35 -9.04
CA GLY A 143 -14.68 10.13 -9.56
C GLY A 143 -15.27 11.10 -8.54
N ASP A 144 -14.75 11.14 -7.31
CA ASP A 144 -15.21 12.05 -6.28
C ASP A 144 -14.86 13.51 -6.66
N PRO A 145 -15.82 14.45 -6.64
CA PRO A 145 -15.56 15.83 -7.05
C PRO A 145 -14.48 16.53 -6.22
N ALA A 146 -14.40 16.26 -4.91
CA ALA A 146 -13.39 16.86 -4.05
C ALA A 146 -12.00 16.29 -4.35
N ALA A 147 -11.90 14.98 -4.58
CA ALA A 147 -10.67 14.34 -5.02
C ALA A 147 -10.19 14.91 -6.35
N GLN A 148 -11.07 15.01 -7.36
CA GLN A 148 -10.70 15.57 -8.66
C GLN A 148 -10.27 17.04 -8.57
N ASN A 149 -10.99 17.85 -7.80
CA ASN A 149 -10.63 19.26 -7.59
C ASN A 149 -9.27 19.40 -6.90
N TYR A 150 -8.98 18.54 -5.91
CA TYR A 150 -7.68 18.51 -5.25
C TYR A 150 -6.57 18.17 -6.24
N ILE A 151 -6.70 17.10 -7.04
CA ILE A 151 -5.68 16.73 -8.03
C ILE A 151 -5.45 17.85 -9.06
N ARG A 152 -6.50 18.56 -9.51
CA ARG A 152 -6.34 19.73 -10.41
C ARG A 152 -5.51 20.84 -9.78
N SER A 153 -5.63 21.03 -8.46
CA SER A 153 -4.87 22.05 -7.75
C SER A 153 -3.37 21.74 -7.64
N LEU A 154 -2.99 20.46 -7.74
CA LEU A 154 -1.61 19.99 -7.58
C LEU A 154 -0.76 20.05 -8.86
N ARG A 155 -1.13 20.90 -9.84
CA ARG A 155 -0.47 20.89 -11.15
C ARG A 155 1.04 21.14 -11.05
N TYR A 156 1.46 22.07 -10.20
CA TYR A 156 2.87 22.42 -10.04
C TYR A 156 3.64 21.27 -9.37
N GLU A 157 3.09 20.74 -8.28
CA GLU A 157 3.68 19.66 -7.49
C GLU A 157 3.82 18.38 -8.34
N LEU A 158 2.80 18.02 -9.11
CA LEU A 158 2.84 16.85 -9.99
C LEU A 158 3.84 17.01 -11.14
N ASP A 159 4.00 18.21 -11.72
CA ASP A 159 5.07 18.47 -12.71
C ASP A 159 6.45 18.31 -12.07
N CYS A 160 6.62 18.88 -10.86
CA CYS A 160 7.90 18.86 -10.17
C CYS A 160 8.31 17.42 -9.76
N ILE A 161 7.41 16.66 -9.15
CA ILE A 161 7.61 15.25 -8.82
C ILE A 161 7.85 14.43 -10.10
N GLY A 162 7.11 14.75 -11.18
CA GLY A 162 7.30 14.12 -12.49
C GLY A 162 8.72 14.24 -13.04
N ARG A 163 9.40 15.37 -12.80
CA ARG A 163 10.77 15.60 -13.25
C ARG A 163 11.79 14.71 -12.56
N VAL A 164 11.56 14.30 -11.31
CA VAL A 164 12.45 13.36 -10.59
C VAL A 164 12.66 12.07 -11.41
N MET A 165 11.57 11.54 -11.97
CA MET A 165 11.61 10.33 -12.81
C MET A 165 12.38 10.51 -14.12
N VAL A 166 12.47 11.74 -14.64
CA VAL A 166 13.16 12.04 -15.92
C VAL A 166 14.63 12.37 -15.69
N MET A 167 14.94 13.13 -14.64
CA MET A 167 16.28 13.68 -14.38
C MET A 167 17.29 12.63 -13.90
N LEU A 168 16.83 11.51 -13.32
CA LEU A 168 17.72 10.41 -12.93
C LEU A 168 18.44 9.78 -14.15
N ARG A 169 17.90 9.92 -15.37
CA ARG A 169 18.59 9.46 -16.59
C ARG A 169 19.69 10.39 -17.10
N SER A 170 19.75 11.63 -16.64
CA SER A 170 20.71 12.65 -17.11
C SER A 170 21.95 12.80 -16.22
N ALA A 171 21.99 12.20 -15.02
CA ALA A 171 23.15 12.27 -14.12
C ALA A 171 24.24 11.21 -14.42
N HIS A 172 24.11 10.47 -15.52
CA HIS A 172 25.04 9.41 -15.95
C HIS A 172 25.56 9.62 -17.40
N GLN A 173 25.55 10.86 -17.90
CA GLN A 173 26.29 11.26 -19.10
C GLN A 173 27.34 12.30 -18.73
#